data_AF-A0A969Y5B3-F1
#
_entry.id   AF-A0A969Y5B3-F1
#
_cell.length_a   1.000
_cell.length_b   1.000
_cell.length_c   1.000
_cell.angle_alpha   90.00
_cell.angle_beta   90.00
_cell.angle_gamma   90.00
#
_symmetry.space_group_name_H-M   'P 1'
#
loop_
_entity.id
_entity.type
_entity.pdbx_description
1 polymer ?
#
loop_
_entity_poly.entity_id
_entity_poly.type
_entity_poly.pdbx_seq_one_letter_code
_entity_poly.pdbx_strand_id
1 'polypeptide(L)'
;MAGLYIERLVVTGNGKKPSTIEFCDGLNFIVGPANTGKSYIMECIDYLFGFEPKKNKDFRFDPGLGYDKFNLFTRTPNGNLCLL
;
A
#
# COMPACT_ATOMS: atom_id res chain seq x y z
N MET A 1 -14.27 -1.91 -19.99
CA MET A 1 -12.92 -2.14 -19.43
C MET A 1 -13.01 -2.01 -17.92
N ALA A 2 -12.54 -3.01 -17.17
CA ALA A 2 -12.31 -2.84 -15.74
C ALA A 2 -11.03 -2.01 -15.58
N GLY A 3 -11.15 -0.75 -15.16
CA GLY A 3 -10.01 0.15 -14.97
C GLY A 3 -9.86 0.46 -13.49
N LEU A 4 -9.04 -0.30 -12.76
CA LEU A 4 -8.70 0.03 -11.38
C LEU A 4 -7.44 0.88 -11.39
N TYR A 5 -7.52 2.10 -10.86
CA TYR A 5 -6.40 3.02 -10.70
C TYR A 5 -6.11 3.19 -9.22
N ILE A 6 -4.87 2.93 -8.80
CA ILE A 6 -4.41 3.22 -7.44
C ILE A 6 -4.03 4.69 -7.41
N GLU A 7 -4.62 5.46 -6.49
CA GLU A 7 -4.36 6.90 -6.37
C GLU A 7 -3.46 7.21 -5.17
N ARG A 8 -3.68 6.52 -4.05
CA ARG A 8 -2.97 6.81 -2.80
C ARG A 8 -2.95 5.62 -1.88
N LEU A 9 -1.79 5.36 -1.28
CA LEU A 9 -1.65 4.47 -0.13
C LEU A 9 -1.37 5.31 1.12
N VAL A 10 -2.16 5.12 2.16
CA VAL A 10 -1.97 5.76 3.46
C VAL A 10 -1.80 4.67 4.52
N VAL A 11 -0.70 4.75 5.27
CA VAL A 11 -0.43 3.86 6.39
C VAL A 11 -0.37 4.68 7.68
N THR A 12 -1.14 4.26 8.68
CA THR A 12 -1.25 4.94 9.97
C THR A 12 -1.02 3.99 11.13
N GLY A 13 -0.70 4.56 12.29
CA GLY A 13 -0.48 3.84 13.53
C GLY A 13 -0.57 4.79 14.71
N ASN A 14 -0.88 4.27 15.89
CA ASN A 14 -1.07 5.12 17.07
C ASN A 14 0.20 5.92 17.41
N GLY A 15 0.06 7.23 17.56
CA GLY A 15 1.19 8.12 17.85
C GLY A 15 2.20 8.30 16.70
N LYS A 16 1.94 7.74 15.51
CA LYS A 16 2.76 7.94 14.31
C LYS A 16 2.17 9.01 13.41
N LYS A 17 3.03 9.79 12.77
CA LYS A 17 2.61 10.62 11.64
C LYS A 17 2.15 9.69 10.50
N PRO A 18 1.01 9.95 9.84
CA PRO A 18 0.61 9.20 8.66
C PRO A 18 1.72 9.17 7.61
N SER A 19 2.03 7.97 7.11
CA SER A 19 2.89 7.79 5.95
C SER A 19 2.01 7.69 4.71
N THR A 20 2.31 8.46 3.68
CA THR A 20 1.47 8.56 2.49
C THR A 20 2.34 8.56 1.23
N ILE A 21 1.91 7.79 0.24
CA ILE A 21 2.42 7.87 -1.12
C ILE A 21 1.26 8.12 -2.07
N GLU A 22 1.47 9.05 -3.00
CA GLU A 22 0.54 9.36 -4.08
C GLU A 22 1.08 8.78 -5.37
N PHE A 23 0.19 8.18 -6.16
CA PHE A 23 0.50 7.61 -7.46
C PHE A 23 -0.10 8.50 -8.55
N CYS A 24 0.60 8.62 -9.67
CA CYS A 24 0.09 9.27 -10.87
C CYS A 24 -0.31 8.25 -11.94
N ASP A 25 -1.08 8.71 -12.93
CA ASP A 25 -1.42 7.87 -14.07
C ASP A 25 -0.15 7.46 -14.86
N GLY A 26 -0.11 6.21 -15.31
CA GLY A 26 1.02 5.66 -16.06
C GLY A 26 2.10 5.04 -15.15
N LEU A 27 3.36 5.33 -15.48
CA LEU A 27 4.52 4.69 -14.84
C LEU A 27 5.01 5.51 -13.64
N ASN A 28 5.06 4.86 -12.47
CA ASN A 28 5.55 5.46 -11.22
C ASN A 28 6.93 4.88 -10.85
N PHE A 29 7.87 5.74 -10.50
CA PHE A 29 9.18 5.33 -9.97
C PHE A 29 9.29 5.68 -8.49
N ILE A 30 9.53 4.67 -7.65
CA ILE A 30 9.76 4.84 -6.22
C ILE A 30 11.24 4.58 -5.95
N VAL A 31 11.99 5.65 -5.69
CA VAL A 31 13.45 5.61 -5.57
C VAL A 31 13.88 6.12 -4.21
N GLY A 32 14.91 5.50 -3.63
CA GLY A 32 15.48 5.89 -2.35
C GLY A 32 16.47 4.85 -1.83
N PRO A 33 17.22 5.15 -0.75
CA PRO A 33 18.23 4.27 -0.18
C PRO A 33 17.69 2.88 0.18
N ALA A 34 18.55 1.85 0.25
CA ALA A 34 18.13 0.52 0.67
C ALA A 34 17.45 0.54 2.06
N ASN A 35 16.50 -0.38 2.27
CA ASN A 35 15.81 -0.56 3.57
C ASN A 35 15.01 0.64 4.10
N THR A 36 14.60 1.58 3.24
CA THR A 36 13.76 2.73 3.62
C THR A 36 12.26 2.50 3.47
N GLY A 37 11.81 1.24 3.46
CA GLY A 37 10.38 0.90 3.38
C GLY A 37 9.78 0.86 1.97
N LYS A 38 10.57 1.00 0.90
CA LYS A 38 10.07 0.90 -0.50
C LYS A 38 9.36 -0.43 -0.77
N SER A 39 9.92 -1.56 -0.31
CA SER A 39 9.29 -2.87 -0.48
C SER A 39 7.97 -3.01 0.28
N TYR A 40 7.80 -2.29 1.40
CA TYR A 40 6.55 -2.32 2.16
C TYR A 40 5.36 -1.73 1.41
N ILE A 41 5.59 -0.86 0.43
CA ILE A 41 4.52 -0.33 -0.41
C ILE A 41 3.82 -1.47 -1.14
N MET A 42 4.60 -2.40 -1.72
CA MET A 42 4.04 -3.57 -2.39
C MET A 42 3.40 -4.55 -1.40
N GLU A 43 3.99 -4.77 -0.23
CA GLU A 43 3.40 -5.62 0.82
C GLU A 43 2.02 -5.07 1.25
N CYS A 44 1.89 -3.76 1.48
CA CYS A 44 0.63 -3.13 1.86
C CYS A 44 -0.44 -3.27 0.76
N ILE A 45 -0.05 -3.09 -0.50
CA ILE A 45 -0.96 -3.25 -1.64
C ILE A 45 -1.42 -4.70 -1.74
N ASP A 46 -0.50 -5.67 -1.70
CA ASP A 46 -0.81 -7.10 -1.71
C ASP A 46 -1.80 -7.44 -0.57
N TYR A 47 -1.52 -6.98 0.65
CA TYR A 47 -2.39 -7.18 1.82
C TYR A 47 -3.81 -6.67 1.58
N LEU A 48 -3.97 -5.44 1.09
CA LEU A 48 -5.27 -4.81 0.83
C LEU A 48 -6.05 -5.46 -0.32
N PHE A 49 -5.36 -6.18 -1.22
CA PHE A 49 -5.99 -7.03 -2.24
C PHE A 49 -6.25 -8.47 -1.76
N GLY A 50 -6.15 -8.74 -0.45
CA GLY A 50 -6.47 -10.03 0.15
C GLY A 50 -5.34 -11.05 0.06
N PHE A 51 -4.09 -10.59 0.15
CA PHE A 51 -2.94 -11.50 0.21
C PHE A 51 -3.06 -12.51 1.36
N GLU A 52 -2.92 -13.79 1.01
CA GLU A 52 -2.86 -14.90 1.95
C GLU A 52 -1.42 -15.45 2.01
N PRO A 53 -0.80 -15.52 3.21
CA PRO A 53 0.51 -16.14 3.40
C PRO A 53 0.52 -17.60 2.91
N LYS A 54 1.59 -17.97 2.21
CA LYS A 54 1.85 -19.34 1.73
C LYS A 54 3.23 -19.76 2.20
N LYS A 55 3.51 -21.07 2.23
CA LYS A 55 4.80 -21.64 2.68
C LYS A 55 6.07 -20.95 2.16
N ASN A 56 6.00 -20.30 0.99
CA ASN A 56 7.13 -19.62 0.34
C ASN A 56 6.96 -18.10 0.19
N LYS A 57 5.86 -17.51 0.69
CA LYS A 57 5.58 -16.08 0.62
C LYS A 57 4.84 -15.68 1.89
N ASP A 58 5.59 -15.14 2.85
CA ASP A 58 5.05 -14.51 4.05
C ASP A 58 4.76 -13.04 3.79
N PHE A 59 3.87 -12.45 4.59
CA PHE A 59 3.68 -11.01 4.65
C PHE A 59 4.84 -10.38 5.42
N ARG A 60 5.59 -9.48 4.79
CA ARG A 60 6.90 -9.00 5.31
C ARG A 60 6.86 -7.62 5.94
N PHE A 61 5.70 -7.11 6.32
CA PHE A 61 5.62 -5.81 6.98
C PHE A 61 6.12 -5.91 8.43
N ASP A 62 7.07 -5.04 8.81
CA ASP A 62 7.63 -5.04 10.17
C ASP A 62 6.67 -4.37 11.17
N PRO A 63 6.05 -5.12 12.11
CA PRO A 63 5.16 -4.54 13.10
C PRO A 63 5.90 -3.61 14.09
N GLY A 64 7.22 -3.75 14.24
CA GLY A 64 8.07 -2.89 15.07
C GLY A 64 8.10 -1.43 14.62
N LEU A 65 7.68 -1.13 13.38
CA LEU A 65 7.55 0.24 12.90
C LEU A 65 6.40 1.00 13.57
N GLY A 66 5.43 0.29 14.17
CA GLY A 66 4.29 0.88 14.87
C GLY A 66 3.18 1.41 13.95
N TYR A 67 3.09 0.88 12.74
CA TYR A 67 2.00 1.13 11.78
C TYR A 67 1.10 -0.12 11.69
N ASP A 68 -0.21 0.06 11.75
CA ASP A 68 -1.18 -1.05 11.90
C ASP A 68 -2.47 -0.89 11.07
N LYS A 69 -2.66 0.25 10.39
CA LYS A 69 -3.82 0.50 9.54
C LYS A 69 -3.37 0.92 8.15
N PHE A 70 -3.94 0.28 7.13
CA PHE A 70 -3.59 0.48 5.73
C PHE A 70 -4.84 0.92 4.97
N ASN A 71 -4.73 1.95 4.13
CA ASN A 71 -5.84 2.42 3.32
C ASN A 71 -5.35 2.61 1.88
N LEU A 72 -6.00 1.97 0.91
CA LEU A 72 -5.70 2.15 -0.51
C LEU A 72 -6.89 2.84 -1.18
N PHE A 73 -6.67 4.08 -1.58
CA PHE A 73 -7.63 4.86 -2.35
C PHE A 73 -7.46 4.50 -3.82
N THR A 74 -8.56 4.14 -4.44
CA THR A 74 -8.62 3.72 -5.83
C THR A 74 -9.76 4.41 -6.57
N ARG A 75 -9.58 4.59 -7.87
CA ARG A 75 -10.59 5.11 -8.79
C ARG A 75 -10.94 4.04 -9.81
N THR A 76 -12.23 3.87 -10.05
CA THR A 76 -12.81 2.96 -11.06
C THR A 76 -13.71 3.75 -12.01
N PRO A 77 -14.13 3.18 -13.16
CA PRO A 77 -15.09 3.84 -14.04
C PRO A 77 -16.44 4.12 -13.38
N ASN A 78 -16.77 3.39 -12.31
CA ASN A 78 -18.05 3.47 -11.60
C ASN A 78 -17.96 4.29 -10.30
N GLY A 79 -16.82 4.92 -10.02
CA GLY A 79 -16.59 5.71 -8.82
C GLY A 79 -15.35 5.28 -8.05
N ASN A 80 -15.20 5.83 -6.85
CA ASN A 80 -14.02 5.64 -6.01
C ASN A 80 -14.24 4.54 -4.97
N LEU A 81 -13.19 3.78 -4.68
CA LEU A 81 -13.18 2.72 -3.68
C LEU A 81 -11.99 2.93 -2.74
N CYS A 82 -12.22 2.72 -1.44
CA CYS A 82 -11.17 2.65 -0.43
C CYS A 82 -11.10 1.22 0.11
N LEU A 83 -9.95 0.57 -0.04
CA LEU A 83 -9.66 -0.72 0.61
C LEU A 83 -9.03 -0.44 1.98
N LEU A 84 -9.45 -1.20 2.99
CA LEU A 84 -9.08 -1.04 4.40
C LEU A 84 -8.41 -2.30 4.95
#